data_AF-A0A1Q9AQ80-F1
#
_entry.id   AF-A0A1Q9AQ80-F1
#
_cell.length_a   1.000
_cell.length_b   1.000
_cell.length_c   1.000
_cell.angle_alpha   90.00
_cell.angle_beta   90.00
_cell.angle_gamma   90.00
#
_symmetry.space_group_name_H-M   'P 1'
#
loop_
_entity.id
_entity.type
_entity.pdbx_description
1 polymer ?
#
loop_
_entity_poly.entity_id
_entity_poly.type
_entity_poly.pdbx_seq_one_letter_code
_entity_poly.pdbx_strand_id
1 'polypeptide(L)'
;MRFDTSQILELAGISKEMLRHWKRALPPLFGRDGRSDRYSYAELVALCAIAQAVTKLTIPVSRFTDNAVWLFEEVEQQLKPGGALLILCILPDRLAFLSENELATVEAGCFIRLDVVVDRLNTRAFSEDEQTKEAQLDLPFRDAKIMGMRITRRP
;
A
#
# COMPACT_ATOMS: atom_id res chain seq x y z
N MET A 1 -3.04 3.23 -11.58
CA MET A 1 -1.66 3.07 -11.06
C MET A 1 -1.34 1.61 -10.89
N ARG A 2 -0.06 1.25 -10.91
CA ARG A 2 0.41 -0.14 -10.83
C ARG A 2 1.61 -0.21 -9.89
N PHE A 3 1.55 -1.06 -8.87
CA PHE A 3 2.54 -1.18 -7.81
C PHE A 3 3.38 -2.44 -7.99
N ASP A 4 4.68 -2.36 -7.73
CA ASP A 4 5.55 -3.54 -7.70
C ASP A 4 5.49 -4.25 -6.34
N THR A 5 6.14 -5.42 -6.25
CA THR A 5 6.14 -6.21 -5.02
C THR A 5 6.82 -5.47 -3.85
N SER A 6 7.89 -4.72 -4.09
CA SER A 6 8.57 -3.93 -3.04
C SER A 6 7.65 -2.88 -2.44
N GLN A 7 6.98 -2.10 -3.29
CA GLN A 7 6.01 -1.08 -2.89
C GLN A 7 4.84 -1.69 -2.12
N ILE A 8 4.34 -2.85 -2.56
CA ILE A 8 3.28 -3.56 -1.83
C ILE A 8 3.74 -3.94 -0.41
N LEU A 9 4.93 -4.54 -0.27
CA LEU A 9 5.43 -4.97 1.04
C LEU A 9 5.58 -3.78 1.99
N GLU A 10 6.09 -2.66 1.49
CA GLU A 10 6.28 -1.42 2.24
C GLU A 10 4.94 -0.76 2.62
N LEU A 11 4.05 -0.53 1.65
CA LEU A 11 2.79 0.17 1.86
C LEU A 11 1.80 -0.65 2.70
N ALA A 12 1.75 -1.97 2.50
CA ALA A 12 0.93 -2.87 3.30
C ALA A 12 1.57 -3.20 4.67
N GLY A 13 2.86 -2.93 4.84
CA GLY A 13 3.60 -3.22 6.07
C GLY A 13 3.71 -4.71 6.38
N ILE A 14 3.86 -5.55 5.34
CA ILE A 14 3.92 -7.01 5.47
C ILE A 14 5.28 -7.53 5.02
N SER A 15 5.71 -8.67 5.58
CA SER A 15 6.96 -9.31 5.16
C SER A 15 6.79 -10.08 3.85
N LYS A 16 7.90 -10.30 3.13
CA LYS A 16 7.91 -11.12 1.91
C LYS A 16 7.42 -12.54 2.15
N GLU A 17 7.71 -13.11 3.33
CA GLU A 17 7.24 -14.43 3.71
C GLU A 17 5.72 -14.45 3.94
N MET A 18 5.18 -13.42 4.58
CA MET A 18 3.74 -13.26 4.77
C MET A 18 3.02 -13.16 3.43
N LEU A 19 3.54 -12.34 2.50
CA LEU A 19 3.01 -12.25 1.15
C LEU A 19 3.08 -13.59 0.40
N ARG A 20 4.19 -14.33 0.50
CA ARG A 20 4.32 -15.67 -0.12
C ARG A 20 3.29 -16.66 0.44
N HIS A 21 3.08 -16.65 1.75
CA HIS A 21 2.07 -17.48 2.40
C HIS A 21 0.66 -17.09 1.91
N TRP A 22 0.37 -15.79 1.84
CA TRP A 22 -0.93 -15.29 1.42
C TRP A 22 -1.22 -15.52 -0.06
N LYS A 23 -0.21 -15.44 -0.95
CA LYS A 23 -0.39 -15.80 -2.36
C LYS A 23 -0.98 -17.21 -2.53
N ARG A 24 -0.66 -18.14 -1.63
CA ARG A 24 -1.24 -19.50 -1.63
C ARG A 24 -2.66 -19.54 -1.06
N ALA A 25 -2.98 -18.66 -0.11
CA ALA A 25 -4.26 -18.62 0.59
C ALA A 25 -5.30 -17.69 -0.06
N LEU A 26 -4.87 -16.75 -0.92
CA LEU A 26 -5.70 -15.74 -1.57
C LEU A 26 -5.64 -15.94 -3.09
N PRO A 27 -6.64 -16.60 -3.69
CA PRO A 27 -6.71 -16.84 -5.13
C PRO A 27 -6.45 -15.61 -6.03
N PRO A 28 -6.92 -14.39 -5.70
CA PRO A 28 -6.65 -13.20 -6.53
C PRO A 28 -5.17 -12.84 -6.67
N LEU A 29 -4.33 -13.31 -5.75
CA LEU A 29 -2.89 -13.07 -5.73
C LEU A 29 -2.09 -14.25 -6.31
N PHE A 30 -2.75 -15.37 -6.60
CA PHE A 30 -2.12 -16.60 -7.09
C PHE A 30 -1.67 -16.46 -8.55
N GLY A 31 -0.51 -17.03 -8.89
CA GLY A 31 0.01 -17.06 -10.28
C GLY A 31 0.73 -15.79 -10.75
N ARG A 32 0.88 -14.78 -9.89
CA ARG A 32 1.70 -13.59 -10.16
C ARG A 32 3.15 -13.82 -9.76
N ASP A 33 3.86 -14.53 -10.63
CA ASP A 33 5.29 -14.80 -10.50
C ASP A 33 6.03 -14.36 -11.77
N GLY A 34 6.48 -13.10 -11.78
CA GLY A 34 7.57 -12.65 -12.65
C GLY A 34 7.16 -11.86 -13.90
N ARG A 35 7.85 -10.72 -14.07
CA ARG A 35 7.86 -9.76 -15.20
C ARG A 35 6.60 -8.94 -15.46
N SER A 36 5.42 -9.37 -15.03
CA SER A 36 4.17 -8.59 -15.13
C SER A 36 3.52 -8.27 -13.77
N ASP A 37 4.27 -8.42 -12.67
CA ASP A 37 3.89 -8.31 -11.24
C ASP A 37 3.48 -6.91 -10.79
N ARG A 38 2.57 -6.28 -11.53
CA ARG A 38 2.03 -4.97 -11.21
C ARG A 38 0.66 -5.14 -10.58
N TYR A 39 0.57 -4.88 -9.29
CA TYR A 39 -0.68 -4.88 -8.54
C TYR A 39 -1.46 -3.60 -8.83
N SER A 40 -2.78 -3.71 -8.94
CA SER A 40 -3.66 -2.55 -9.04
C SER A 40 -3.74 -1.82 -7.69
N TYR A 41 -4.22 -0.58 -7.73
CA TYR A 41 -4.49 0.17 -6.50
C TYR A 41 -5.55 -0.51 -5.63
N ALA A 42 -6.59 -1.08 -6.25
CA ALA A 42 -7.63 -1.81 -5.54
C ALA A 42 -7.09 -3.03 -4.80
N GLU A 43 -6.17 -3.77 -5.44
CA GLU A 43 -5.50 -4.90 -4.81
C GLU A 43 -4.62 -4.48 -3.65
N LEU A 44 -3.91 -3.35 -3.77
CA LEU A 44 -3.14 -2.80 -2.66
C LEU A 44 -4.06 -2.41 -1.49
N VAL A 45 -5.19 -1.76 -1.74
CA VAL A 45 -6.17 -1.39 -0.71
C VAL A 45 -6.74 -2.65 -0.03
N ALA A 46 -7.17 -3.64 -0.80
CA ALA A 46 -7.68 -4.92 -0.28
C ALA A 46 -6.63 -5.64 0.57
N LEU A 47 -5.39 -5.70 0.09
CA LEU A 47 -4.28 -6.31 0.81
C LEU A 47 -3.94 -5.55 2.10
N CYS A 48 -3.99 -4.21 2.09
CA CYS A 48 -3.79 -3.39 3.29
C CYS A 48 -4.91 -3.60 4.32
N ALA A 49 -6.15 -3.82 3.87
CA ALA A 49 -7.26 -4.13 4.76
C ALA A 49 -7.05 -5.52 5.40
N ILE A 50 -6.74 -6.54 4.60
CA ILE A 50 -6.41 -7.89 5.11
C ILE A 50 -5.20 -7.82 6.05
N ALA A 51 -4.17 -7.05 5.71
CA ALA A 51 -2.99 -6.90 6.56
C ALA A 51 -3.32 -6.29 7.92
N GLN A 52 -4.20 -5.30 7.98
CA GLN A 52 -4.66 -4.77 9.26
C GLN A 52 -5.47 -5.79 10.05
N ALA A 53 -6.33 -6.57 9.40
CA ALA A 53 -7.06 -7.65 10.09
C ALA A 53 -6.10 -8.66 10.71
N VAL A 54 -5.09 -9.10 9.96
CA VAL A 54 -4.15 -10.13 10.41
C VAL A 54 -3.21 -9.61 11.48
N THR A 55 -2.61 -8.44 11.27
CA THR A 55 -1.54 -7.93 12.14
C THR A 55 -2.05 -7.18 13.37
N LYS A 56 -3.17 -6.45 13.26
CA LYS A 56 -3.70 -5.64 14.37
C LYS A 56 -4.84 -6.30 15.10
N LEU A 57 -5.68 -7.05 14.39
CA LEU A 57 -6.88 -7.69 14.95
C LEU A 57 -6.67 -9.19 15.18
N THR A 58 -5.47 -9.71 14.88
CA THR A 58 -5.10 -11.13 15.05
C THR A 58 -6.01 -12.12 14.32
N ILE A 59 -6.68 -11.67 13.25
CA ILE A 59 -7.58 -12.50 12.46
C ILE A 59 -6.76 -13.36 11.50
N PRO A 60 -6.93 -14.69 11.46
CA PRO A 60 -6.16 -15.53 10.56
C PRO A 60 -6.50 -15.25 9.09
N VAL A 61 -5.49 -15.27 8.22
CA VAL A 61 -5.70 -15.01 6.76
C VAL A 61 -6.65 -16.03 6.12
N SER A 62 -6.74 -17.25 6.66
CA SER A 62 -7.68 -18.28 6.21
C SER A 62 -9.13 -17.82 6.27
N ARG A 63 -9.46 -16.85 7.13
CA ARG A 63 -10.82 -16.27 7.21
C ARG A 63 -11.25 -15.58 5.92
N PHE A 64 -10.28 -15.17 5.10
CA PHE A 64 -10.50 -14.46 3.84
C PHE A 64 -10.45 -15.38 2.64
N THR A 65 -9.93 -16.60 2.75
CA THR A 65 -9.65 -17.49 1.62
C THR A 65 -10.87 -17.77 0.75
N ASP A 66 -11.99 -18.18 1.36
CA ASP A 66 -13.20 -18.58 0.63
C ASP A 66 -13.87 -17.39 -0.07
N ASN A 67 -13.72 -16.19 0.49
CA ASN A 67 -14.35 -14.96 0.01
C ASN A 67 -13.35 -13.99 -0.64
N ALA A 68 -12.12 -14.44 -0.92
CA ALA A 68 -11.04 -13.55 -1.36
C ALA A 68 -11.37 -12.90 -2.71
N VAL A 69 -11.89 -13.68 -3.66
CA VAL A 69 -12.27 -13.16 -4.99
C VAL A 69 -13.31 -12.06 -4.85
N TRP A 70 -14.41 -12.35 -4.16
CA TRP A 70 -15.46 -11.39 -3.89
C TRP A 70 -14.94 -10.13 -3.17
N LEU A 71 -14.09 -10.29 -2.15
CA LEU A 71 -13.54 -9.15 -1.40
C LEU A 71 -12.74 -8.22 -2.32
N PHE A 72 -11.87 -8.77 -3.17
CA PHE A 72 -11.05 -7.96 -4.06
C PHE A 72 -11.88 -7.25 -5.14
N GLU A 73 -12.87 -7.96 -5.71
CA GLU A 73 -13.80 -7.38 -6.68
C GLU A 73 -14.64 -6.24 -6.06
N GLU A 74 -15.13 -6.45 -4.84
CA GLU A 74 -15.95 -5.46 -4.13
C GLU A 74 -15.15 -4.21 -3.77
N VAL A 75 -13.90 -4.37 -3.32
CA VAL A 75 -12.98 -3.24 -3.13
C VAL A 75 -12.74 -2.49 -4.44
N GLU A 76 -12.55 -3.20 -5.55
CA GLU A 76 -12.39 -2.57 -6.87
C GLU A 76 -13.63 -1.77 -7.28
N GLN A 77 -14.84 -2.28 -7.02
CA GLN A 77 -16.09 -1.57 -7.29
C GLN A 77 -16.22 -0.30 -6.44
N GLN A 78 -15.93 -0.37 -5.15
CA GLN A 78 -16.03 0.78 -4.22
C GLN A 78 -15.05 1.90 -4.54
N LEU A 79 -13.90 1.56 -5.14
CA LEU A 79 -12.88 2.54 -5.54
C LEU A 79 -13.16 3.21 -6.89
N LYS A 80 -14.19 2.79 -7.63
CA LYS A 80 -14.57 3.47 -8.87
C LYS A 80 -15.11 4.87 -8.56
N PRO A 81 -14.96 5.84 -9.49
CA PRO A 81 -15.53 7.18 -9.32
C PRO A 81 -17.03 7.12 -9.03
N GLY A 82 -17.46 7.72 -7.91
CA GLY A 82 -18.85 7.67 -7.44
C GLY A 82 -19.20 6.46 -6.57
N GLY A 83 -18.25 5.56 -6.30
CA GLY A 83 -18.39 4.51 -5.30
C GLY A 83 -18.42 5.08 -3.87
N ALA A 84 -19.19 4.44 -2.99
CA ALA A 84 -19.15 4.71 -1.56
C ALA A 84 -18.12 3.77 -0.92
N LEU A 85 -17.14 4.32 -0.22
CA LEU A 85 -16.21 3.51 0.56
C LEU A 85 -16.94 2.96 1.78
N LEU A 86 -17.21 1.65 1.76
CA LEU A 86 -17.90 0.95 2.83
C LEU A 86 -16.89 0.40 3.84
N ILE A 87 -17.40 0.01 5.00
CA ILE A 87 -16.61 -0.56 6.08
C ILE A 87 -16.52 -2.06 5.87
N LEU A 88 -15.30 -2.58 5.70
CA LEU A 88 -15.08 -4.03 5.69
C LEU A 88 -15.34 -4.57 7.10
N CYS A 89 -16.38 -5.37 7.23
CA CYS A 89 -16.80 -6.03 8.47
C CYS A 89 -16.45 -7.51 8.43
N ILE A 90 -15.76 -7.97 9.47
CA ILE A 90 -15.38 -9.36 9.67
C ILE A 90 -16.24 -9.89 10.81
N LEU A 91 -17.31 -10.58 10.43
CA LEU A 91 -18.32 -11.14 11.33
C LEU A 91 -18.02 -12.61 11.64
N PRO A 92 -18.64 -13.20 12.69
CA PRO A 92 -18.42 -14.59 13.08
C PRO A 92 -18.79 -15.61 12.00
N ASP A 93 -19.78 -15.30 11.15
CA ASP A 93 -20.31 -16.17 10.10
C ASP A 93 -19.82 -15.78 8.70
N ARG A 94 -19.57 -14.48 8.45
CA ARG A 94 -19.27 -13.97 7.12
C ARG A 94 -18.34 -12.75 7.09
N LEU A 95 -17.96 -12.36 5.88
CA LEU A 95 -17.41 -11.05 5.58
C LEU A 95 -18.50 -10.20 4.92
N ALA A 96 -18.55 -8.92 5.22
CA ALA A 96 -19.52 -8.00 4.64
C ALA A 96 -18.92 -6.61 4.45
N PHE A 97 -19.42 -5.86 3.48
CA PHE A 97 -19.19 -4.42 3.40
C PHE A 97 -20.46 -3.71 3.86
N LEU A 98 -20.35 -2.95 4.94
CA LEU A 98 -21.49 -2.31 5.59
C LEU A 98 -21.29 -0.79 5.62
N SER A 99 -22.38 -0.06 5.50
CA SER A 99 -22.44 1.36 5.86
C SER A 99 -22.38 1.54 7.38
N GLU A 100 -22.15 2.78 7.84
CA GLU A 100 -22.16 3.11 9.27
C GLU A 100 -23.51 2.79 9.94
N ASN A 101 -24.62 2.96 9.20
CA ASN A 101 -25.97 2.65 9.71
C ASN A 101 -26.18 1.14 9.89
N GLU A 102 -25.71 0.32 8.94
CA GLU A 102 -25.83 -1.13 9.04
C GLU A 102 -24.93 -1.70 10.13
N LEU A 103 -23.75 -1.09 10.34
CA LEU A 103 -22.83 -1.46 11.42
C LEU A 103 -23.46 -1.34 12.80
N ALA A 104 -24.37 -0.37 13.02
CA ALA A 104 -25.08 -0.20 14.29
C ALA A 104 -25.96 -1.39 14.68
N THR A 105 -26.30 -2.27 13.71
CA THR A 105 -27.11 -3.47 13.95
C THR A 105 -26.29 -4.72 14.21
N VAL A 106 -24.96 -4.64 14.12
CA VAL A 106 -24.05 -5.77 14.33
C VAL A 106 -23.78 -5.95 15.82
N GLU A 107 -24.07 -7.15 16.33
CA GLU A 107 -23.84 -7.49 17.75
C GLU A 107 -22.35 -7.63 18.10
N ALA A 108 -21.58 -8.32 17.27
CA ALA A 108 -20.16 -8.54 17.48
C ALA A 108 -19.42 -8.72 16.15
N GLY A 109 -18.26 -8.07 16.03
CA GLY A 109 -17.42 -8.18 14.85
C GLY A 109 -16.20 -7.28 14.93
N CYS A 110 -15.30 -7.47 13.97
CA CYS A 110 -14.18 -6.58 13.71
C CYS A 110 -14.47 -5.75 12.46
N PHE A 111 -14.01 -4.50 12.41
CA PHE A 111 -14.25 -3.65 11.25
C PHE A 111 -12.98 -2.91 10.82
N ILE A 112 -12.89 -2.66 9.52
CA ILE A 112 -11.80 -1.94 8.88
C ILE A 112 -12.40 -0.91 7.94
N ARG A 113 -12.13 0.35 8.28
CA ARG A 113 -12.53 1.52 7.50
C ARG A 113 -11.67 1.65 6.24
N LEU A 114 -12.26 1.39 5.06
CA LEU A 114 -11.54 1.47 3.79
C LEU A 114 -11.15 2.90 3.42
N ASP A 115 -11.97 3.88 3.77
CA ASP A 115 -11.64 5.31 3.64
C ASP A 115 -10.33 5.65 4.35
N VAL A 116 -10.16 5.20 5.60
CA VAL A 116 -8.92 5.43 6.35
C VAL A 116 -7.73 4.69 5.73
N VAL A 117 -7.94 3.50 5.15
CA VAL A 117 -6.89 2.76 4.42
C VAL A 117 -6.46 3.54 3.18
N VAL A 118 -7.42 4.00 2.39
CA VAL A 118 -7.23 4.77 1.16
C VAL A 118 -6.53 6.08 1.45
N ASP A 119 -6.99 6.85 2.44
CA ASP A 119 -6.39 8.12 2.85
C ASP A 119 -4.94 7.91 3.27
N ARG A 120 -4.66 6.91 4.10
CA ARG A 120 -3.29 6.59 4.52
C ARG A 120 -2.40 6.19 3.34
N LEU A 121 -2.93 5.39 2.41
CA LEU A 121 -2.20 4.98 1.22
C LEU A 121 -1.93 6.16 0.31
N ASN A 122 -2.88 7.07 0.14
CA ASN A 122 -2.70 8.28 -0.64
C ASN A 122 -1.66 9.19 0.02
N THR A 123 -1.71 9.40 1.33
CA THR A 123 -0.67 10.16 2.02
C THR A 123 0.69 9.52 1.79
N ARG A 124 0.87 8.21 2.01
CA ARG A 124 2.20 7.59 1.87
C ARG A 124 2.70 7.52 0.42
N ALA A 125 1.84 7.09 -0.51
CA ALA A 125 2.23 6.91 -1.90
C ALA A 125 2.47 8.23 -2.65
N PHE A 126 1.80 9.33 -2.24
CA PHE A 126 1.93 10.64 -2.90
C PHE A 126 2.77 11.65 -2.11
N SER A 127 3.20 11.36 -0.87
CA SER A 127 4.14 12.23 -0.14
C SER A 127 5.59 12.04 -0.59
N GLU A 128 5.95 10.89 -1.18
CA GLU A 128 7.31 10.63 -1.68
C GLU A 128 7.64 11.43 -2.96
N ASP A 129 6.61 11.83 -3.73
CA ASP A 129 6.77 12.68 -4.92
C ASP A 129 7.15 14.13 -4.58
N GLU A 130 6.88 14.61 -3.35
CA GLU A 130 7.32 15.94 -2.90
C GLU A 130 8.73 15.93 -2.31
N GLN A 131 9.14 14.86 -1.61
CA GLN A 131 10.49 14.78 -1.03
C GLN A 131 11.60 14.54 -2.06
N THR A 132 11.26 14.05 -3.26
CA THR A 132 12.25 13.86 -4.34
C THR A 132 12.52 15.16 -5.12
N LYS A 133 11.72 16.22 -4.96
CA LYS A 133 11.93 17.51 -5.67
C LYS A 133 12.77 18.53 -4.92
N GLU A 134 13.03 18.35 -3.62
CA GLU A 134 13.86 19.30 -2.83
C GLU A 134 15.33 18.88 -2.64
N ALA A 135 15.73 17.68 -3.09
CA ALA A 135 17.08 17.17 -2.84
C ALA A 135 18.09 17.30 -4.00
N GLN A 136 17.82 18.10 -5.03
CA GLN A 136 18.80 18.35 -6.09
C GLN A 136 18.76 19.78 -6.65
N LEU A 137 19.07 20.76 -5.82
CA LEU A 137 19.80 21.94 -6.28
C LEU A 137 21.30 21.59 -6.18
N ASP A 138 21.82 21.08 -7.29
CA ASP A 138 23.25 20.84 -7.51
C ASP A 138 24.02 22.13 -7.21
N LEU A 139 24.82 22.10 -6.14
CA LEU A 139 25.86 23.10 -5.90
C LEU A 139 26.92 22.96 -7.00
N PRO A 140 27.24 24.01 -7.77
CA PRO A 140 28.32 23.92 -8.74
C PRO A 140 29.66 24.10 -8.02
N PHE A 141 30.22 23.02 -7.49
CA PHE A 141 31.65 23.00 -7.16
C PHE A 141 32.42 22.38 -8.32
N ARG A 142 33.07 23.23 -9.12
CA ARG A 142 34.29 22.85 -9.85
C ARG A 142 35.31 24.00 -9.81
N ASP A 143 36.37 23.73 -9.05
CA ASP A 143 37.77 24.13 -9.27
C ASP A 143 38.15 25.62 -9.38
N ALA A 144 38.27 26.30 -8.23
CA ALA A 144 39.22 27.42 -8.10
C ALA A 144 40.53 26.90 -7.46
N LYS A 145 41.44 26.48 -8.34
CA LYS A 145 42.81 26.06 -8.07
C LYS A 145 43.55 27.11 -7.22
N ILE A 146 43.76 26.82 -5.94
CA ILE A 146 44.73 27.56 -5.11
C ILE A 146 46.12 27.17 -5.63
N MET A 147 46.69 27.94 -6.55
CA MET A 147 48.09 27.82 -6.97
C MET A 147 48.81 29.13 -6.69
N GLY A 148 49.68 29.09 -5.69
CA GLY A 148 50.63 30.15 -5.40
C GLY A 148 51.56 30.38 -6.57
N MET A 149 51.74 31.64 -6.95
CA MET A 149 52.68 32.06 -7.97
C MET A 149 53.65 33.07 -7.33
N ARG A 150 54.77 32.54 -6.80
CA ARG A 150 56.08 33.22 -6.76
C ARG A 150 56.87 32.54 -7.89
N ILE A 151 57.73 33.13 -8.73
CA ILE A 151 58.91 34.03 -8.63
C ILE A 151 59.17 34.47 -10.11
N THR A 152 59.70 35.65 -10.55
CA THR A 152 61.12 36.12 -10.62
C THR A 152 61.29 37.46 -11.39
N ARG A 153 62.48 38.06 -11.19
CA ARG A 153 63.03 39.42 -11.42
C ARG A 153 63.26 39.93 -12.87
N ARG A 154 63.34 41.29 -12.98
CA ARG A 154 64.19 42.25 -13.78
C ARG A 154 64.43 42.04 -15.29
N PRO A 155 64.65 43.15 -16.04
CA PRO A 155 66.00 43.73 -16.18
C PRO A 155 66.22 45.03 -15.38
#